data_AF-A0A1Y1WEV9-F1
#
_entry.id   AF-A0A1Y1WEV9-F1
#
_cell.length_a   1.000
_cell.length_b   1.000
_cell.length_c   1.000
_cell.angle_alpha   90.00
_cell.angle_beta   90.00
_cell.angle_gamma   90.00
#
_symmetry.space_group_name_H-M   'P 1'
#
loop_
_entity.id
_entity.type
_entity.pdbx_description
1 polymer ?
#
loop_
_entity_poly.entity_id
_entity_poly.type
_entity_poly.pdbx_seq_one_letter_code
_entity_poly.pdbx_strand_id
1 'polypeptide(L)' 'MPDPKKECVLAKVTQFQCKRGKYIVCRPIERLFKQCPGVPSVELVQQGDSYVDIKTHSDVNGLEGGI' A
#
# COMPACT_ATOMS: atom_id res chain seq x y z
N MET A 1 -5.13 -17.02 25.24
CA MET A 1 -6.07 -16.29 24.36
C MET A 1 -5.29 -15.18 23.68
N PRO A 2 -5.22 -15.12 22.35
CA PRO A 2 -4.55 -14.01 21.67
C PRO A 2 -5.27 -12.71 21.99
N ASP A 3 -4.50 -11.67 22.29
CA ASP A 3 -5.00 -10.34 22.69
C ASP A 3 -5.46 -9.59 21.43
N PRO A 4 -6.76 -9.24 21.29
CA PRO A 4 -7.29 -8.57 20.10
C PRO A 4 -6.66 -7.18 19.85
N LYS A 5 -5.87 -6.66 20.79
CA LYS A 5 -5.12 -5.40 20.64
C LYS A 5 -3.77 -5.55 19.91
N LYS A 6 -3.43 -6.73 19.41
CA LYS A 6 -2.15 -6.99 18.70
C LYS A 6 -2.29 -7.51 17.28
N GLU A 7 -3.51 -7.69 16.80
CA GLU A 7 -3.72 -8.24 15.46
C GLU A 7 -3.72 -7.10 14.43
N CYS A 8 -2.81 -7.22 13.45
CA CYS A 8 -2.83 -6.35 12.28
C CYS A 8 -4.02 -6.73 11.41
N VAL A 9 -4.79 -5.74 10.95
CA VAL A 9 -5.92 -5.94 10.04
C VAL A 9 -5.55 -5.53 8.61
N LEU A 10 -6.15 -6.21 7.65
CA LEU A 10 -6.09 -5.83 6.24
C LEU A 10 -7.31 -4.97 5.89
N ALA A 11 -7.04 -3.79 5.35
CA ALA A 11 -8.06 -2.88 4.84
C ALA A 11 -7.92 -2.76 3.32
N LYS A 12 -9.04 -2.83 2.62
CA LYS A 12 -9.10 -2.61 1.16
C LYS A 12 -9.74 -1.25 0.89
N VAL A 13 -9.06 -0.43 0.11
CA VAL A 13 -9.53 0.90 -0.30
C VAL A 13 -9.65 0.92 -1.82
N THR A 14 -10.84 1.28 -2.32
CA THR A 14 -11.04 1.53 -3.74
C THR A 14 -10.86 3.01 -4.02
N GLN A 15 -9.81 3.35 -4.78
CA GLN A 15 -9.58 4.70 -5.28
C GLN A 15 -10.00 4.77 -6.75
N PHE A 16 -10.32 5.97 -7.25
CA PHE A 16 -10.65 6.17 -8.66
C PHE A 16 -9.58 7.02 -9.31
N GLN A 17 -8.90 6.47 -10.31
CA GLN A 17 -8.02 7.25 -11.17
C GLN A 17 -8.83 7.75 -12.35
N CYS A 18 -9.07 9.06 -12.37
CA CYS A 18 -9.78 9.73 -13.44
C CYS A 18 -8.81 10.36 -14.43
N LYS A 19 -9.09 10.20 -15.73
CA LYS A 19 -8.39 10.89 -16.81
C LYS A 19 -9.42 11.68 -17.62
N ARG A 20 -9.10 12.95 -17.89
CA ARG A 20 -9.94 13.84 -18.71
C ARG A 20 -9.42 13.84 -20.14
N GLY A 21 -10.23 13.35 -21.07
CA GLY A 21 -10.07 13.51 -22.51
C GLY A 21 -11.24 14.32 -23.07
N LYS A 22 -11.88 13.82 -24.15
CA LYS A 22 -13.18 14.33 -24.61
C LYS A 22 -14.31 14.13 -23.57
N TYR A 23 -14.19 13.09 -22.75
CA TYR A 23 -15.04 12.80 -21.59
C TYR A 23 -14.18 12.49 -20.37
N ILE A 24 -14.77 12.50 -19.17
CA ILE A 24 -14.11 12.05 -17.94
C ILE A 24 -14.32 10.54 -17.83
N VAL A 25 -13.22 9.79 -17.79
CA VAL A 25 -13.24 8.34 -17.56
C VAL A 25 -12.50 8.05 -16.27
N CYS A 26 -13.17 7.41 -15.32
CA CYS A 26 -12.60 6.99 -14.05
C CYS A 26 -12.49 5.46 -14.01
N ARG A 27 -11.31 4.95 -13.65
CA ARG A 27 -11.10 3.53 -13.44
C ARG A 27 -10.87 3.27 -11.95
N PRO A 28 -11.55 2.28 -11.35
CA PRO A 28 -11.28 1.90 -9.98
C PRO A 28 -9.88 1.26 -9.90
N ILE A 29 -9.17 1.57 -8.82
CA ILE A 29 -7.89 1.00 -8.42
C ILE A 29 -8.10 0.48 -7.01
N GLU A 30 -7.92 -0.81 -6.83
CA GLU A 30 -7.98 -1.44 -5.51
C GLU A 30 -6.59 -1.36 -4.86
N ARG A 31 -6.54 -0.89 -3.62
CA ARG A 31 -5.33 -0.82 -2.83
C ARG A 31 -5.54 -1.54 -1.51
N LEU A 32 -4.53 -2.30 -1.09
CA LEU A 32 -4.55 -3.03 0.17
C LEU A 32 -3.64 -2.32 1.16
N PHE A 33 -4.08 -2.26 2.41
CA PHE A 33 -3.35 -1.65 3.49
C PHE A 33 -3.28 -2.60 4.68
N LYS A 34 -2.13 -2.67 5.32
CA LYS A 34 -1.94 -3.32 6.60
C LYS A 34 -1.97 -2.26 7.70
N GLN A 35 -2.88 -2.43 8.64
CA GLN A 35 -3.05 -1.53 9.78
C GLN A 35 -2.76 -2.30 11.07
N CYS A 36 -1.72 -1.90 11.78
CA CYS A 36 -1.36 -2.49 13.06
C CYS A 36 -1.51 -1.41 14.17
N PRO A 37 -1.91 -1.78 15.39
CA PRO A 37 -1.98 -0.84 16.51
C PRO A 37 -0.63 -0.16 16.80
N GLY A 38 -0.65 1.15 17.02
CA GLY A 38 0.54 1.92 17.42
C GLY A 38 1.53 2.28 16.30
N VAL A 39 1.24 1.92 15.04
CA VAL A 39 2.06 2.29 13.88
C VAL A 39 1.19 2.81 12.73
N PRO A 40 1.74 3.65 11.83
CA PRO A 40 1.00 4.11 10.65
C PRO A 40 0.61 2.95 9.73
N SER A 41 -0.56 3.05 9.09
CA SER A 41 -0.97 2.09 8.05
C SER A 41 0.00 2.09 6.88
N VAL A 42 0.29 0.91 6.34
CA VAL A 42 1.21 0.70 5.22
C VAL A 42 0.47 0.11 4.03
N GLU A 43 0.68 0.65 2.83
CA GLU A 43 0.14 0.09 1.59
C GLU A 43 0.91 -1.18 1.22
N LEU A 44 0.17 -2.19 0.75
CA LEU A 44 0.67 -3.46 0.25
C LEU A 44 0.61 -3.47 -1.28
N VAL A 45 1.73 -3.79 -1.92
CA VAL A 45 1.81 -3.99 -3.38
C VAL A 45 2.05 -5.44 -3.71
N GLN A 46 1.45 -5.90 -4.81
CA GLN A 46 1.65 -7.26 -5.28
C GLN A 46 3.01 -7.38 -5.99
N GLN A 47 3.82 -8.34 -5.56
CA GLN A 47 5.05 -8.78 -6.22
C GLN A 47 4.94 -10.29 -6.48
N GLY A 48 4.72 -10.65 -7.76
CA GLY A 48 4.46 -12.05 -8.13
C GLY A 48 3.20 -12.59 -7.42
N ASP A 49 3.37 -13.69 -6.69
CA ASP A 49 2.30 -14.36 -5.94
C ASP A 49 2.16 -13.87 -4.48
N SER A 50 2.88 -12.81 -4.10
CA SER A 50 2.90 -12.30 -2.71
C SER A 50 2.64 -10.78 -2.63
N TYR A 51 2.23 -10.31 -1.44
CA TYR A 51 2.06 -8.88 -1.14
C TYR A 51 3.20 -8.39 -0.23
N VAL A 52 3.81 -7.26 -0.59
CA VAL A 52 4.91 -6.64 0.16
C VAL A 52 4.56 -5.21 0.58
N ASP A 53 5.07 -4.76 1.72
CA ASP A 53 4.89 -3.39 2.20
C ASP A 53 5.64 -2.41 1.28
N ILE A 54 5.02 -1.31 0.83
CA ILE A 54 5.67 -0.33 -0.07
C ILE A 54 6.93 0.28 0.54
N LYS A 55 7.02 0.41 1.87
CA LYS A 55 8.22 0.92 2.55
C LYS A 55 9.46 0.06 2.29
N THR A 56 9.30 -1.23 2.03
CA THR A 56 10.42 -2.13 1.68
C THR A 56 10.93 -1.91 0.27
N HIS A 57 10.21 -1.17 -0.58
CA HIS A 57 10.59 -0.90 -1.97
C HIS A 57 11.31 0.44 -2.16
N SER A 58 11.25 1.34 -1.17
CA SER A 58 11.98 2.62 -1.19
C SER A 58 13.46 2.47 -0.79
N ASP A 59 13.86 1.34 -0.21
CA ASP A 59 15.25 1.08 0.19
C ASP A 59 16.07 0.30 -0.85
N VAL A 60 15.52 -0.03 -2.04
CA VAL A 60 16.25 -0.79 -3.08
C VAL A 60 16.81 0.08 -4.22
N ASN A 61 16.81 1.42 -4.09
CA ASN A 61 17.45 2.31 -5.08
C ASN A 61 17.97 3.64 -4.49
N GLY A 62 18.48 3.63 -3.25
CA GLY A 62 18.87 4.88 -2.57
C GLY A 62 20.12 4.82 -1.69
N LEU A 63 21.00 3.83 -1.86
CA LEU A 63 22.28 3.74 -1.15
C LEU A 63 23.45 3.57 -2.14
N GLU A 64 23.74 4.63 -2.89
CA GLU A 64 25.10 5.10 -3.19
C GLU A 64 25.05 6.63 -3.04
N GLY A 65 25.48 7.19 -1.91
CA GLY A 65 26.81 7.77 -1.73
C GLY A 65 26.90 9.09 -2.51
N GLY A 66 26.95 10.30 -1.93
CA GLY A 66 27.73 10.70 -0.77
C GLY A 66 28.87 11.60 -1.25
N ILE A 67 28.63 12.92 -1.23
CA ILE A 67 29.56 14.06 -1.46
C ILE A 67 30.08 14.23 -2.90
#